data_AF-G5LJF1-F1
#
_entry.id   AF-G5LJF1-F1
#
_cell.length_a   1.000
_cell.length_b   1.000
_cell.length_c   1.000
_cell.angle_alpha   90.00
_cell.angle_beta   90.00
_cell.angle_gamma   90.00
#
_symmetry.space_group_name_H-M   'P 1'
#
loop_
_entity.id
_entity.type
_entity.pdbx_description
1 polymer ?
#
loop_
_entity_poly.entity_id
_entity_poly.type
_entity_poly.pdbx_seq_one_letter_code
_entity_poly.pdbx_strand_id
1 'polypeptide(L)'
;MILTLNVADLIAQSPAERLAACAALRARLAELRETLGIRFPVYLVVTKMDLLPGFSEYFRTLTSHLRAQIWGFTLPYSRRRKTGDPQALHAA
;
A
#
# COMPACT_ATOMS: atom_id res chain seq x y z
N MET A 1 6.37 9.14 4.51
CA MET A 1 7.37 8.04 4.46
C MET A 1 6.98 7.07 3.37
N ILE A 2 7.93 6.51 2.62
CA ILE A 2 7.67 5.53 1.55
C ILE A 2 8.18 4.16 2.01
N LEU A 3 7.34 3.13 1.90
CA LEU A 3 7.72 1.73 2.03
C LEU A 3 7.64 1.08 0.66
N THR A 4 8.66 0.32 0.31
CA THR A 4 8.72 -0.42 -0.95
C THR A 4 8.62 -1.92 -0.70
N LEU A 5 7.80 -2.61 -1.50
CA LEU A 5 7.72 -4.07 -1.50
C LEU A 5 8.01 -4.59 -2.90
N ASN A 6 8.91 -5.55 -3.04
CA ASN A 6 9.16 -6.21 -4.31
C ASN A 6 8.03 -7.20 -4.61
N VAL A 7 7.45 -7.13 -5.81
CA VAL A 7 6.36 -8.04 -6.19
C VAL A 7 6.80 -9.50 -6.21
N ALA A 8 8.05 -9.78 -6.59
CA ALA A 8 8.57 -11.15 -6.67
C ALA A 8 8.55 -11.83 -5.29
N ASP A 9 8.91 -11.08 -4.24
CA ASP A 9 8.91 -11.59 -2.87
C ASP A 9 7.46 -11.86 -2.41
N LEU A 10 6.52 -10.99 -2.81
CA LEU A 10 5.10 -11.12 -2.46
C LEU A 10 4.46 -12.40 -3.06
N ILE A 11 4.88 -12.75 -4.28
CA ILE A 11 4.43 -13.95 -5.00
C ILE A 11 5.08 -15.21 -4.42
N ALA A 12 6.39 -15.15 -4.13
CA ALA A 12 7.15 -16.31 -3.66
C ALA A 12 6.81 -16.70 -2.20
N GLN A 13 6.47 -15.73 -1.36
CA GLN A 13 6.17 -15.98 0.06
C GLN A 13 4.85 -16.73 0.24
N SER A 14 4.82 -17.62 1.22
CA SER A 14 3.59 -18.21 1.74
C SER A 14 2.73 -17.15 2.46
N PRO A 15 1.42 -17.40 2.67
CA PRO A 15 0.57 -16.51 3.45
C PRO A 15 1.11 -16.23 4.86
N ALA A 16 1.71 -17.22 5.52
CA ALA A 16 2.27 -17.09 6.85
C ALA A 16 3.50 -16.16 6.86
N GLU A 17 4.41 -16.32 5.89
CA GLU A 17 5.58 -15.46 5.75
C GLU A 17 5.18 -14.01 5.47
N ARG A 18 4.19 -13.80 4.59
CA ARG A 18 3.65 -12.45 4.35
C ARG A 18 3.07 -11.82 5.61
N LEU A 19 2.34 -12.59 6.41
CA LEU A 19 1.78 -12.09 7.68
C LEU A 19 2.88 -11.70 8.67
N ALA A 20 3.93 -12.52 8.79
CA ALA A 20 5.08 -12.22 9.63
C ALA A 20 5.82 -10.95 9.15
N ALA A 21 6.08 -10.83 7.86
CA ALA A 21 6.68 -9.62 7.27
C ALA A 21 5.82 -8.37 7.53
N CYS A 22 4.51 -8.47 7.34
CA CYS A 22 3.57 -7.39 7.65
C CYS A 22 3.61 -7.01 9.14
N ALA A 23 3.72 -7.97 10.05
CA ALA A 23 3.82 -7.71 11.48
C ALA A 23 5.11 -6.96 11.84
N ALA A 24 6.25 -7.37 11.28
CA ALA A 24 7.53 -6.70 11.47
C ALA A 24 7.51 -5.25 10.94
N LEU A 25 6.95 -5.04 9.73
CA LEU A 25 6.78 -3.69 9.18
C LEU A 25 5.90 -2.82 10.06
N ARG A 26 4.79 -3.35 10.57
CA ARG A 26 3.90 -2.62 11.49
C ARG A 26 4.60 -2.25 12.79
N ALA A 27 5.38 -3.15 13.39
CA ALA A 27 6.15 -2.87 14.59
C ALA A 27 7.14 -1.72 14.35
N ARG A 28 7.87 -1.75 13.23
CA ARG A 28 8.81 -0.68 12.88
C ARG A 28 8.12 0.66 12.63
N LEU A 29 6.96 0.66 12.00
CA LEU A 29 6.14 1.86 11.82
C LEU A 29 5.64 2.43 13.15
N ALA A 30 5.28 1.57 14.10
CA ALA A 30 4.85 1.99 15.43
C ALA A 30 6.03 2.65 16.19
N GLU A 31 7.20 2.01 16.20
CA GLU A 31 8.42 2.59 16.80
C GLU A 31 8.73 3.98 16.23
N LEU A 32 8.75 4.12 14.90
CA LEU A 32 9.04 5.41 14.26
C LEU A 32 8.02 6.49 14.63
N ARG A 33 6.75 6.13 14.81
CA ARG A 33 5.72 7.08 15.25
C ARG A 33 5.92 7.52 16.69
N GLU A 34 6.31 6.61 17.58
CA GLU A 34 6.64 6.94 18.96
C GLU A 34 7.89 7.83 19.03
N THR A 35 8.95 7.48 18.31
CA THR A 35 10.21 8.25 18.30
C THR A 35 10.04 9.65 17.71
N LEU A 36 9.27 9.78 16.61
CA LEU A 36 9.06 11.07 15.94
C LEU A 36 7.94 11.90 16.59
N GLY A 37 7.12 11.33 17.47
CA GLY A 37 6.02 12.01 18.14
C GLY A 37 4.87 12.45 17.22
N ILE A 38 4.86 12.02 15.96
CA ILE A 38 3.87 12.43 14.95
C ILE A 38 3.24 11.22 14.25
N ARG A 39 1.99 11.39 13.81
CA ARG A 39 1.39 10.50 12.81
C ARG A 39 1.68 11.05 11.42
N PHE A 40 2.49 10.32 10.67
CA PHE A 40 2.85 10.67 9.29
C PHE A 40 2.15 9.75 8.29
N PRO A 41 1.88 10.23 7.05
CA PRO A 41 1.38 9.39 5.98
C PRO A 41 2.44 8.36 5.55
N VAL A 42 1.97 7.14 5.30
CA VAL A 42 2.77 6.03 4.79
C VAL A 42 2.28 5.69 3.39
N TYR A 43 3.19 5.78 2.42
CA TYR A 43 2.95 5.35 1.04
C TYR A 43 3.57 3.98 0.83
N LEU A 44 2.77 3.02 0.40
CA LEU A 44 3.24 1.69 0.03
C LEU A 44 3.40 1.62 -1.49
N VAL A 45 4.60 1.31 -1.95
CA VAL A 45 4.93 1.19 -3.37
C VAL A 45 5.32 -0.25 -3.65
N VAL A 46 4.57 -0.93 -4.51
CA VAL A 46 4.99 -2.24 -5.01
C VAL A 46 5.93 -2.01 -6.20
N THR A 47 7.15 -2.48 -6.08
CA THR A 47 8.21 -2.31 -7.07
C THR A 47 8.38 -3.58 -7.89
N LYS A 48 9.07 -3.43 -9.04
CA LYS A 48 9.35 -4.50 -10.00
C LYS A 48 8.10 -5.22 -10.52
N MET A 49 7.00 -4.46 -10.69
CA MET A 49 5.72 -4.99 -11.17
C MET A 49 5.82 -5.68 -12.54
N ASP A 50 6.85 -5.36 -13.32
CA ASP A 50 7.23 -6.03 -14.56
C ASP A 50 7.51 -7.53 -14.40
N LEU A 51 7.84 -8.00 -13.19
CA LEU A 51 8.03 -9.41 -12.87
C LEU A 51 6.72 -10.20 -12.66
N LEU A 52 5.56 -9.53 -12.70
CA LEU A 52 4.29 -10.24 -12.67
C LEU A 52 4.06 -10.99 -13.98
N PRO A 53 3.69 -12.28 -13.91
CA PRO A 53 3.23 -13.01 -15.09
C PRO A 53 2.07 -12.25 -15.78
N GLY A 54 2.20 -12.00 -17.08
CA GLY A 54 1.19 -11.27 -17.86
C GLY A 54 1.31 -9.75 -17.83
N PHE A 55 2.30 -9.16 -17.15
CA PHE A 55 2.43 -7.69 -17.06
C PHE A 55 2.59 -7.06 -18.45
N SER A 56 3.55 -7.54 -19.24
CA SER A 56 3.83 -6.96 -20.56
C SER A 56 2.65 -7.13 -21.51
N GLU A 57 1.99 -8.29 -21.48
CA GLU A 57 0.80 -8.60 -22.27
C GLU A 57 -0.34 -7.64 -21.96
N TYR A 58 -0.61 -7.40 -20.68
CA TYR A 58 -1.64 -6.45 -20.24
C TYR A 58 -1.31 -5.02 -20.70
N PHE A 59 -0.12 -4.51 -20.41
CA PHE A 59 0.25 -3.12 -20.72
C PHE A 59 0.40 -2.83 -22.22
N ARG A 60 0.64 -3.86 -23.05
CA ARG A 60 0.64 -3.75 -24.52
C ARG A 60 -0.74 -3.47 -25.11
N THR A 61 -1.81 -3.85 -24.42
CA THR A 61 -3.20 -3.56 -24.86
C THR A 61 -3.63 -2.12 -24.59
N LEU A 62 -2.90 -1.40 -23.73
CA LEU A 62 -3.24 -0.04 -23.32
C LEU A 62 -2.73 1.01 -24.33
N THR A 63 -3.46 2.12 -24.45
CA THR A 63 -2.97 3.31 -25.16
C THR A 63 -1.92 4.05 -24.33
N SER A 64 -1.18 4.99 -24.94
CA SER A 64 -0.20 5.84 -24.22
C SER A 64 -0.86 6.61 -23.07
N HIS A 65 -2.06 7.14 -23.30
CA HIS A 65 -2.85 7.84 -22.29
C HIS A 65 -3.20 6.94 -21.11
N LEU A 66 -3.69 5.72 -21.37
CA LEU A 66 -4.04 4.77 -20.31
C LEU A 66 -2.82 4.28 -19.53
N ARG A 67 -1.62 4.22 -20.15
CA ARG A 67 -0.39 3.91 -19.41
C ARG A 67 0.05 5.04 -18.48
N ALA A 68 -0.20 6.29 -18.86
CA ALA A 68 0.21 7.48 -18.11
C ALA A 68 -0.66 7.78 -16.87
N GLN A 69 -1.74 7.04 -16.66
CA GLN A 69 -2.61 7.23 -15.50
C GLN A 69 -1.93 6.89 -14.17
N ILE A 70 -2.54 7.31 -13.07
CA ILE A 70 -2.11 6.92 -11.72
C ILE A 70 -2.53 5.47 -11.49
N TRP A 71 -1.55 4.62 -11.20
CA TRP A 71 -1.77 3.21 -10.83
C TRP A 71 -1.74 3.08 -9.32
N GLY A 72 -2.91 2.93 -8.73
CA GLY A 72 -3.08 2.76 -7.29
C GLY A 72 -4.15 3.68 -6.72
N PHE A 73 -4.21 3.75 -5.40
CA PHE A 73 -5.16 4.57 -4.66
C PHE A 73 -4.55 5.04 -3.35
N THR A 74 -5.08 6.14 -2.81
CA THR A 74 -4.74 6.61 -1.46
C THR A 74 -5.88 6.24 -0.52
N LEU A 75 -5.56 5.53 0.57
CA LEU A 75 -6.55 5.25 1.60
C LEU A 75 -6.88 6.53 2.38
N PRO A 76 -8.14 6.75 2.78
CA PRO A 76 -8.52 7.91 3.57
C PRO A 76 -7.68 7.99 4.84
N TYR A 77 -7.05 9.15 5.05
CA TYR A 77 -6.32 9.39 6.29
C TYR A 77 -7.31 9.64 7.42
N SER A 78 -7.71 8.57 8.11
CA SER A 78 -8.52 8.65 9.33
C SER A 78 -7.70 9.26 10.46
N ARG A 79 -7.63 10.59 10.52
CA ARG A 79 -7.23 11.32 11.73
C ARG A 79 -8.29 10.98 12.78
N ARG A 80 -8.03 9.94 13.61
CA ARG A 80 -8.89 9.45 14.73
C ARG A 80 -10.08 10.37 14.94
N ARG A 81 -11.19 10.10 14.25
CA ARG A 81 -12.44 10.79 14.53
C ARG A 81 -12.81 10.36 15.94
N LYS A 82 -12.98 11.31 16.86
CA LYS A 82 -13.52 11.01 18.20
C LYS A 82 -14.76 10.13 17.98
N THR A 83 -14.81 8.98 18.66
CA THR A 83 -15.96 8.08 18.64
C THR A 83 -17.24 8.89 18.89
N GLY A 84 -18.12 9.04 17.88
CA GLY A 84 -19.39 9.75 18.04
C GLY A 84 -19.98 10.50 16.85
N ASP A 85 -19.60 10.25 15.59
CA ASP A 85 -20.17 10.98 14.44
C ASP A 85 -20.97 10.04 13.49
N PRO A 86 -22.30 10.20 13.35
CA PRO A 86 -23.17 9.28 12.60
C PRO A 86 -23.00 9.24 11.07
N GLN A 87 -22.22 10.15 10.46
CA GLN A 87 -22.26 10.35 8.99
C GLN A 87 -21.31 9.47 8.14
N ALA A 88 -20.67 8.45 8.70
CA ALA A 88 -19.65 7.67 7.97
C ALA A 88 -20.17 6.55 7.06
N LEU A 89 -21.48 6.26 7.02
CA LEU A 89 -22.01 5.13 6.24
C LEU A 89 -22.49 5.51 4.81
N HIS A 90 -22.54 6.79 4.45
CA HIS A 90 -23.15 7.22 3.18
C HIS A 90 -22.17 7.55 2.03
N ALA A 91 -20.88 7.28 2.18
CA ALA A 91 -19.91 7.55 1.12
C ALA A 91 -19.07 6.31 0.78
N ALA A 92 -19.70 5.37 0.07
CA ALA A 92 -19.06 4.35 -0.76
C ALA A 92 -19.95 4.13 -1.98
#